data_AF-A0A936AZ36-F1
#
_entry.id   AF-A0A936AZ36-F1
#
_cell.length_a   1.000
_cell.length_b   1.000
_cell.length_c   1.000
_cell.angle_alpha   90.00
_cell.angle_beta   90.00
_cell.angle_gamma   90.00
#
_symmetry.space_group_name_H-M   'P 1'
#
loop_
_entity.id
_entity.type
_entity.pdbx_description
1 polymer ?
#
loop_
_entity_poly.entity_id
_entity_poly.type
_entity_poly.pdbx_seq_one_letter_code
_entity_poly.pdbx_strand_id
1 'polypeptide(L)'
;MSARIRYRNLLMVLAGVTGLLLKRWFAKFLGDFALSYVGNLSASFAVYFIISMAAIPMLTRVMIAALALVVVEGFELTNGFGLMTNVYDPFDYLANAIGIGLALCVDFGSSRLLRVKGGSA
;
A
#
# COMPACT_ATOMS: atom_id res chain seq x y z
N MET A 1 -4.02 -0.78 19.38
CA MET A 1 -4.83 -0.42 18.19
C MET A 1 -6.28 -0.83 18.44
N SER A 2 -7.27 0.04 18.20
CA SER A 2 -8.67 -0.34 18.42
C SER A 2 -9.19 -1.26 17.30
N ALA A 3 -10.24 -2.04 17.59
CA ALA A 3 -10.86 -2.95 16.62
C ALA A 3 -11.31 -2.24 15.33
N ARG A 4 -11.81 -1.00 15.44
CA ARG A 4 -12.24 -0.20 14.27
C ARG A 4 -11.06 0.14 13.34
N ILE A 5 -9.90 0.47 13.90
CA ILE A 5 -8.70 0.80 13.11
C ILE A 5 -8.15 -0.47 12.44
N ARG A 6 -8.16 -1.62 13.13
CA ARG A 6 -7.79 -2.91 12.53
C ARG A 6 -8.71 -3.27 11.36
N TYR A 7 -10.03 -3.15 11.55
CA TYR A 7 -11.01 -3.43 10.51
C TYR A 7 -10.82 -2.51 9.29
N ARG A 8 -10.62 -1.21 9.52
CA ARG A 8 -10.27 -0.24 8.46
C ARG A 8 -9.02 -0.69 7.70
N ASN A 9 -7.94 -1.01 8.40
CA ASN A 9 -6.69 -1.42 7.74
C ASN A 9 -6.90 -2.68 6.91
N LEU A 10 -7.63 -3.67 7.44
CA LEU A 10 -7.97 -4.88 6.70
C LEU A 10 -8.75 -4.56 5.41
N LEU A 11 -9.74 -3.66 5.48
CA LEU A 11 -10.47 -3.22 4.28
C LEU A 11 -9.54 -2.54 3.26
N MET A 12 -8.56 -1.74 3.72
CA MET A 12 -7.59 -1.12 2.82
C MET A 12 -6.64 -2.14 2.19
N VAL A 13 -6.22 -3.16 2.93
CA VAL A 13 -5.46 -4.29 2.36
C VAL A 13 -6.28 -4.98 1.27
N LEU A 14 -7.55 -5.28 1.55
CA LEU A 14 -8.44 -5.91 0.57
C LEU A 14 -8.67 -5.03 -0.66
N ALA A 15 -8.75 -3.71 -0.49
CA ALA A 15 -8.84 -2.77 -1.61
C ALA A 15 -7.59 -2.82 -2.49
N GLY A 16 -6.38 -2.83 -1.89
CA GLY A 16 -5.14 -2.99 -2.64
C GLY A 16 -5.07 -4.34 -3.37
N VAL A 17 -5.41 -5.44 -2.71
CA VAL A 17 -5.47 -6.77 -3.35
C VAL A 17 -6.46 -6.78 -4.52
N THR A 18 -7.62 -6.15 -4.35
CA THR A 18 -8.63 -6.04 -5.41
C THR A 18 -8.09 -5.26 -6.60
N GLY A 19 -7.40 -4.14 -6.37
CA GLY A 19 -6.73 -3.36 -7.42
C GLY A 19 -5.72 -4.21 -8.21
N LEU A 20 -4.94 -5.04 -7.52
CA LEU A 20 -3.98 -5.95 -8.13
C LEU A 20 -4.65 -6.99 -9.03
N LEU A 21 -5.76 -7.59 -8.57
CA LEU A 21 -6.52 -8.58 -9.35
C LEU A 21 -7.20 -7.95 -10.57
N LEU A 22 -7.62 -6.68 -10.47
CA LEU A 22 -8.29 -5.96 -11.54
C LEU A 22 -7.33 -5.29 -12.53
N LYS A 23 -5.99 -5.39 -12.37
CA LYS A 23 -5.02 -4.74 -13.25
C LYS A 23 -5.22 -5.04 -14.74
N ARG A 24 -5.60 -6.27 -15.09
CA ARG A 24 -5.90 -6.68 -16.47
C ARG A 24 -7.17 -6.03 -17.01
N TRP A 25 -8.13 -5.76 -16.14
CA TRP A 25 -9.34 -5.02 -16.53
C TRP A 25 -9.01 -3.54 -16.71
N PHE A 26 -8.21 -2.94 -15.84
CA PHE A 26 -7.69 -1.58 -16.01
C PHE A 26 -6.85 -1.42 -17.28
N ALA A 27 -6.10 -2.44 -17.67
CA ALA A 27 -5.34 -2.47 -18.93
C ALA A 27 -6.21 -2.21 -20.16
N LYS A 28 -7.49 -2.61 -20.14
CA LYS A 28 -8.41 -2.36 -21.26
C LYS A 28 -8.69 -0.87 -21.46
N PHE A 29 -8.54 -0.05 -20.43
CA PHE A 29 -8.82 1.38 -20.46
C PHE A 29 -7.55 2.25 -20.47
N LEU A 30 -6.52 1.82 -19.75
CA LEU A 30 -5.28 2.57 -19.53
C LEU A 30 -4.09 2.02 -20.34
N GLY A 31 -4.31 0.94 -21.11
CA GLY A 31 -3.27 0.29 -21.91
C GLY A 31 -2.17 -0.34 -21.07
N ASP A 32 -0.97 -0.36 -21.62
CA ASP A 32 0.20 -1.02 -21.02
C ASP A 32 0.62 -0.39 -19.69
N PHE A 33 0.32 0.90 -19.49
CA PHE A 33 0.59 1.60 -18.23
C PHE A 33 -0.05 0.89 -17.02
N ALA A 34 -1.28 0.40 -17.17
CA ALA A 34 -1.95 -0.32 -16.08
C ALA A 34 -1.42 -1.74 -15.89
N LEU A 35 -0.89 -2.39 -16.93
CA LEU A 35 -0.27 -3.70 -16.77
C LEU A 35 1.05 -3.60 -16.01
N SER A 36 1.82 -2.55 -16.28
CA SER A 36 3.13 -2.31 -15.66
C SER A 36 3.01 -1.79 -14.23
N TYR A 37 2.24 -0.71 -13.99
CA TYR A 37 2.40 0.04 -12.73
C TYR A 37 1.27 -0.11 -11.72
N VAL A 38 0.05 -0.49 -12.15
CA VAL A 38 -1.09 -0.63 -11.22
C VAL A 38 -0.86 -1.77 -10.23
N GLY A 39 -0.12 -2.81 -10.64
CA GLY A 39 0.29 -3.90 -9.75
C GLY A 39 1.12 -3.37 -8.58
N ASN A 40 2.20 -2.63 -8.89
CA ASN A 40 3.14 -2.09 -7.91
C ASN A 40 2.48 -1.05 -6.99
N LEU A 41 1.70 -0.13 -7.57
CA LEU A 41 0.90 0.84 -6.82
C LEU A 41 -0.07 0.14 -5.84
N SER A 42 -0.77 -0.91 -6.30
CA SER A 42 -1.75 -1.62 -5.47
C SER A 42 -1.10 -2.47 -4.38
N ALA A 43 0.01 -3.13 -4.70
CA ALA A 43 0.78 -3.93 -3.77
C ALA A 43 1.40 -3.05 -2.67
N SER A 44 2.06 -1.95 -3.04
CA SER A 44 2.70 -1.06 -2.07
C SER A 44 1.69 -0.37 -1.16
N PHE A 45 0.51 -0.01 -1.69
CA PHE A 45 -0.62 0.46 -0.89
C PHE A 45 -1.06 -0.56 0.16
N ALA A 46 -1.22 -1.84 -0.22
CA ALA A 46 -1.59 -2.91 0.70
C ALA A 46 -0.51 -3.16 1.76
N VAL A 47 0.77 -3.19 1.36
CA VAL A 47 1.92 -3.41 2.24
C VAL A 47 1.97 -2.36 3.37
N TYR A 48 1.72 -1.08 3.07
CA TYR A 48 1.62 -0.04 4.11
C TYR A 48 0.62 -0.41 5.21
N PHE A 49 -0.58 -0.85 4.84
CA PHE A 49 -1.62 -1.19 5.83
C PHE A 49 -1.36 -2.50 6.56
N ILE A 50 -0.67 -3.46 5.93
CA ILE A 50 -0.17 -4.68 6.58
C ILE A 50 0.84 -4.31 7.68
N ILE A 51 1.85 -3.51 7.35
CA ILE A 51 2.85 -3.07 8.34
C ILE A 51 2.19 -2.24 9.43
N SER A 52 1.26 -1.36 9.07
CA SER A 52 0.48 -0.58 10.04
C SER A 52 -0.31 -1.45 11.03
N MET A 53 -0.79 -2.63 10.62
CA MET A 53 -1.44 -3.58 11.53
C MET A 53 -0.47 -4.31 12.46
N ALA A 54 0.74 -4.61 11.96
CA ALA A 54 1.81 -5.25 12.72
C ALA A 54 2.60 -4.26 13.60
N ALA A 55 2.35 -2.96 13.44
CA ALA A 55 3.14 -1.92 14.07
C ALA A 55 3.03 -1.92 15.60
N ILE A 56 4.17 -1.87 16.27
CA ILE A 56 4.29 -1.63 17.71
C ILE A 56 4.05 -0.14 18.03
N PRO A 57 3.68 0.23 19.29
CA PRO A 57 3.34 1.61 19.65
C PRO A 57 4.43 2.66 19.36
N MET A 58 5.69 2.23 19.21
CA MET A 58 6.83 3.11 18.92
C MET A 58 6.93 3.51 17.44
N LEU A 59 6.24 2.81 16.53
CA LEU A 59 6.34 3.09 15.10
C LEU A 59 5.43 4.25 14.71
N THR A 60 6.05 5.34 14.25
CA THR A 60 5.32 6.47 13.66
C THR A 60 4.86 6.12 12.23
N ARG A 61 3.92 6.89 11.68
CA ARG A 61 3.45 6.69 10.30
C ARG A 61 4.56 6.84 9.26
N VAL A 62 5.50 7.76 9.51
CA VAL A 62 6.67 7.94 8.65
C VAL A 62 7.56 6.70 8.67
N MET A 63 7.77 6.11 9.86
CA MET A 63 8.52 4.86 9.98
C MET A 63 7.80 3.69 9.29
N ILE A 64 6.47 3.61 9.39
CA ILE A 64 5.66 2.60 8.69
C ILE A 64 5.81 2.76 7.17
N ALA A 65 5.73 3.99 6.65
CA ALA A 65 5.93 4.25 5.24
C ALA A 65 7.36 3.93 4.77
N ALA A 66 8.37 4.28 5.56
CA ALA A 66 9.76 3.94 5.27
C ALA A 66 9.98 2.43 5.25
N LEU A 67 9.42 1.69 6.21
CA LEU A 67 9.47 0.22 6.22
C LEU A 67 8.75 -0.37 5.01
N ALA A 68 7.58 0.18 4.63
CA ALA A 68 6.86 -0.25 3.44
C ALA A 68 7.70 -0.02 2.17
N LEU A 69 8.35 1.14 2.04
CA LEU A 69 9.26 1.44 0.94
C LEU A 69 10.41 0.44 0.88
N VAL A 70 11.11 0.21 1.99
CA VAL A 70 12.20 -0.77 2.05
C VAL A 70 11.75 -2.16 1.60
N VAL A 71 10.54 -2.59 1.99
CA VAL A 71 10.01 -3.90 1.58
C VAL A 71 9.75 -3.96 0.07
N VAL A 72 9.05 -2.98 -0.50
CA VAL A 72 8.67 -3.02 -1.93
C VAL A 72 9.83 -2.70 -2.85
N GLU A 73 10.70 -1.75 -2.50
CA GLU A 73 11.90 -1.44 -3.28
C GLU A 73 12.93 -2.58 -3.15
N GLY A 74 13.02 -3.20 -1.98
CA GLY A 74 13.82 -4.41 -1.79
C GLY A 74 13.32 -5.56 -2.67
N PHE A 75 11.99 -5.72 -2.80
CA PHE A 75 11.40 -6.68 -3.73
C PHE A 75 11.80 -6.39 -5.18
N GLU A 76 11.74 -5.12 -5.63
CA GLU A 76 12.19 -4.72 -6.97
C GLU A 76 13.68 -5.01 -7.20
N LEU A 77 14.53 -4.55 -6.28
CA LEU A 77 15.99 -4.68 -6.36
C LEU A 77 16.48 -6.14 -6.38
N THR A 78 15.78 -7.00 -5.66
CA THR A 78 16.17 -8.42 -5.52
C THR A 78 15.48 -9.32 -6.53
N ASN A 79 14.82 -8.75 -7.55
CA ASN A 79 14.05 -9.50 -8.52
C ASN A 79 13.05 -10.43 -7.82
N GLY A 80 12.17 -9.85 -7.00
CA GLY A 80 11.20 -10.57 -6.20
C GLY A 80 11.81 -11.51 -5.15
N PHE A 81 12.93 -11.13 -4.54
CA PHE A 81 13.72 -11.94 -3.61
C PHE A 81 14.19 -13.29 -4.21
N GLY A 82 14.28 -13.38 -5.54
CA GLY A 82 14.57 -14.63 -6.25
C GLY A 82 13.42 -15.65 -6.24
N LEU A 83 12.25 -15.29 -5.68
CA LEU A 83 11.05 -16.12 -5.68
C LEU A 83 10.18 -15.88 -6.92
N MET A 84 10.32 -14.71 -7.55
CA MET A 84 9.57 -14.30 -8.74
C MET A 84 10.51 -13.76 -9.81
N THR A 85 10.09 -13.82 -11.07
CA THR A 85 10.77 -13.12 -12.17
C THR A 85 10.08 -11.79 -12.40
N ASN A 86 10.74 -10.73 -11.96
CA ASN A 86 10.35 -9.35 -12.16
C ASN A 86 11.24 -8.71 -13.23
N VAL A 87 10.64 -7.92 -14.12
CA VAL A 87 11.37 -7.15 -15.11
C VAL A 87 11.71 -5.82 -14.48
N TYR A 88 12.99 -5.49 -14.39
CA TYR A 88 13.42 -4.23 -13.79
C TYR A 88 12.98 -3.04 -14.65
N ASP A 89 12.06 -2.22 -14.11
CA ASP A 89 11.72 -0.90 -14.64
C ASP A 89 11.95 0.17 -13.55
N PRO A 90 12.82 1.17 -13.77
CA PRO A 90 13.03 2.26 -12.81
C PRO A 90 11.75 3.00 -12.40
N PHE A 91 10.72 3.01 -13.24
CA PHE A 91 9.44 3.63 -12.91
C PHE A 91 8.64 2.84 -11.86
N ASP A 92 9.00 1.59 -11.57
CA ASP A 92 8.38 0.79 -10.52
C ASP A 92 8.66 1.34 -9.13
N TYR A 93 9.84 1.92 -8.91
CA TYR A 93 10.13 2.66 -7.66
C TYR A 93 9.16 3.81 -7.46
N LEU A 94 8.87 4.56 -8.53
CA LEU A 94 7.93 5.67 -8.47
C LEU A 94 6.50 5.16 -8.23
N ALA A 95 6.07 4.09 -8.90
CA ALA A 95 4.76 3.48 -8.68
C ALA A 95 4.59 3.00 -7.23
N ASN A 96 5.63 2.39 -6.67
CA ASN A 96 5.69 1.97 -5.27
C ASN A 96 5.56 3.15 -4.31
N ALA A 97 6.34 4.22 -4.53
CA ALA A 97 6.28 5.44 -3.73
C ALA A 97 4.90 6.11 -3.80
N ILE A 98 4.27 6.16 -4.97
CA ILE A 98 2.92 6.70 -5.16
C ILE A 98 1.90 5.87 -4.36
N GLY A 99 1.94 4.54 -4.46
CA GLY A 99 1.00 3.68 -3.72
C GLY A 99 1.11 3.83 -2.21
N ILE A 100 2.33 3.98 -1.67
CA ILE A 100 2.55 4.26 -0.24
C ILE A 100 2.11 5.68 0.13
N GLY A 101 2.36 6.68 -0.73
CA GLY A 101 1.87 8.04 -0.55
C GLY A 101 0.35 8.12 -0.47
N LEU A 102 -0.35 7.40 -1.35
CA LEU A 102 -1.81 7.28 -1.31
C LEU A 102 -2.28 6.60 -0.01
N ALA A 103 -1.60 5.54 0.42
CA ALA A 103 -1.92 4.86 1.67
C ALA A 103 -1.76 5.78 2.89
N LEU A 104 -0.69 6.58 2.93
CA LEU A 104 -0.46 7.61 3.94
C LEU A 104 -1.58 8.65 3.97
N CYS A 105 -2.00 9.16 2.80
CA CYS A 105 -3.11 10.11 2.70
C CYS A 105 -4.42 9.52 3.26
N VAL A 106 -4.73 8.27 2.89
CA VAL A 106 -5.91 7.56 3.39
C VAL A 106 -5.84 7.33 4.89
N ASP A 107 -4.69 6.88 5.40
CA ASP A 107 -4.50 6.66 6.83
C ASP A 107 -4.64 7.97 7.63
N PHE A 108 -4.08 9.06 7.12
CA PHE A 108 -4.20 10.37 7.74
C PHE A 108 -5.64 10.90 7.75
N GLY A 109 -6.30 10.88 6.60
CA GLY A 109 -7.68 11.36 6.45
C GLY A 109 -8.67 10.55 7.28
N SER A 110 -8.61 9.22 7.18
CA SER A 110 -9.52 8.32 7.90
C SER A 110 -9.31 8.35 9.42
N SER A 111 -8.06 8.49 9.88
CA SER A 111 -7.77 8.59 11.31
C SER A 111 -8.40 9.84 11.93
N ARG A 112 -8.38 10.99 11.22
CA ARG A 112 -9.05 12.21 11.70
C ARG A 112 -10.55 11.99 11.85
N LEU A 113 -11.19 11.41 10.83
CA LEU A 113 -12.64 11.14 10.84
C LEU A 113 -13.05 10.17 11.96
N LEU A 114 -12.29 9.10 12.16
CA LEU A 114 -12.57 8.10 13.20
C LEU A 114 -12.32 8.65 14.61
N ARG A 115 -11.37 9.58 14.79
CA ARG A 115 -11.17 10.28 16.07
C ARG A 115 -12.33 11.23 16.38
N VAL A 116 -12.79 12.01 15.40
CA VAL A 116 -13.90 12.96 15.56
C VAL A 116 -15.18 12.22 15.98
N LYS A 117 -15.53 11.12 15.33
CA LYS A 117 -16.70 10.30 15.70
C LYS A 117 -16.59 9.61 17.07
N GLY A 118 -15.40 9.52 17.65
CA GLY A 118 -15.17 8.90 18.96
C GLY A 118 -15.15 9.88 20.13
N GLY A 119 -15.10 11.19 19.87
CA GLY A 119 -15.03 12.25 20.89
C GLY A 119 -16.33 13.00 21.14
N SER A 120 -17.46 12.49 20.64
CA SER A 120 -18.81 13.07 20.84
C SER A 120 -19.66 12.22 21.81
N ALA A 121 -19.02 11.61 22.82
CA ALA A 121 -19.70 10.87 23.89
C ALA A 121 -19.47 11.56 25.23
#